data_AF-A0A7Y2TMC4-F1
#
_entry.id   AF-A0A7Y2TMC4-F1
#
_cell.length_a   1.000
_cell.length_b   1.000
_cell.length_c   1.000
_cell.angle_alpha   90.00
_cell.angle_beta   90.00
_cell.angle_gamma   90.00
#
_symmetry.space_group_name_H-M   'P 1'
#
loop_
_entity.id
_entity.type
_entity.pdbx_description
1 polymer ?
#
loop_
_entity_poly.entity_id
_entity_poly.type
_entity_poly.pdbx_seq_one_letter_code
_entity_poly.pdbx_strand_id
1 'polypeptide(L)'
;MKTNLPKGLISFKEAVELNQNFIKTRSKDLNKIVKKESGDLNREDAVSCWFSIEELKNYIAYIENEAPEANGLRVYFGAYSNDTKKQHKKDLSTVFFVPTKSRLKSIQKDGIEDTEEGGTDITELDGLNRGTMGHPPSATYPQ
;
A
#
# COMPACT_ATOMS: atom_id res chain seq x y z
N MET A 1 -11.13 -19.96 16.92
CA MET A 1 -10.36 -19.13 17.88
C MET A 1 -11.05 -17.79 18.02
N LYS A 2 -11.13 -17.20 19.22
CA LYS A 2 -11.57 -15.81 19.39
C LYS A 2 -10.46 -14.89 18.89
N THR A 3 -10.74 -14.08 17.87
CA THR A 3 -9.81 -13.07 17.39
C THR A 3 -9.86 -11.85 18.31
N ASN A 4 -8.71 -11.34 18.73
CA ASN A 4 -8.63 -10.04 19.38
C ASN A 4 -8.96 -8.94 18.38
N LEU A 5 -9.57 -7.86 18.85
CA LEU A 5 -9.79 -6.68 18.02
C LEU A 5 -8.42 -6.11 17.59
N PRO A 6 -8.19 -5.82 16.30
CA PRO A 6 -6.96 -5.17 15.87
C PRO A 6 -6.73 -3.84 16.58
N LYS A 7 -5.48 -3.55 16.92
CA LYS A 7 -5.08 -2.21 17.36
C LYS A 7 -5.02 -1.28 16.12
N GLY A 8 -5.40 -0.02 16.27
CA GLY A 8 -5.34 0.97 15.19
C GLY A 8 -6.54 1.00 14.24
N LEU A 9 -7.67 0.37 14.60
CA LEU A 9 -8.93 0.57 13.87
C LEU A 9 -9.36 2.04 13.97
N ILE A 10 -9.65 2.65 12.81
CA ILE A 10 -10.25 3.97 12.71
C ILE A 10 -11.77 3.87 12.54
N SER A 11 -12.48 4.92 12.94
CA SER A 11 -13.93 4.97 12.71
C SER A 11 -14.26 5.20 11.23
N PHE A 12 -15.48 4.84 10.81
CA PHE A 12 -15.97 5.15 9.45
C PHE A 12 -15.87 6.65 9.14
N LYS A 13 -16.23 7.51 10.10
CA LYS A 13 -16.18 8.97 9.94
C LYS A 13 -14.75 9.46 9.73
N GLU A 14 -13.81 8.94 10.51
CA GLU A 14 -12.39 9.27 10.38
C GLU A 14 -11.82 8.81 9.03
N ALA A 15 -12.21 7.62 8.55
CA ALA A 15 -11.83 7.13 7.23
C ALA A 15 -12.34 8.06 6.11
N VAL A 16 -13.58 8.55 6.21
CA VAL A 16 -14.13 9.56 5.28
C VAL A 16 -13.30 10.84 5.33
N GLU A 17 -13.02 11.38 6.51
CA GLU A 17 -12.26 12.62 6.68
C GLU A 17 -10.85 12.51 6.09
N LEU A 18 -10.15 11.41 6.33
CA LEU A 18 -8.82 11.14 5.78
C LEU A 18 -8.85 11.09 4.25
N ASN A 19 -9.78 10.35 3.65
CA ASN A 19 -9.89 10.24 2.20
C ASN A 19 -10.24 11.58 1.55
N GLN A 20 -11.15 12.36 2.15
CA GLN A 20 -11.50 13.69 1.64
C GLN A 20 -10.31 14.67 1.73
N ASN A 21 -9.49 14.58 2.77
CA ASN A 21 -8.28 15.38 2.86
C ASN A 21 -7.26 14.98 1.80
N PHE A 22 -7.10 13.68 1.53
CA PHE A 22 -6.25 13.20 0.44
C PHE A 22 -6.70 13.75 -0.92
N ILE A 23 -8.00 13.68 -1.22
CA ILE A 23 -8.56 14.22 -2.48
C ILE A 23 -8.29 15.72 -2.63
N LYS A 24 -8.54 16.49 -1.57
CA LYS A 24 -8.39 17.95 -1.61
C LYS A 24 -6.95 18.40 -1.81
N THR A 25 -5.99 17.63 -1.31
CA THR A 25 -4.60 18.07 -1.18
C THR A 25 -3.60 17.33 -2.07
N ARG A 26 -3.82 16.05 -2.38
CA ARG A 26 -2.91 15.21 -3.19
C ARG A 26 -3.51 14.91 -4.56
N SER A 27 -4.76 14.44 -4.61
CA SER A 27 -5.38 14.00 -5.88
C SER A 27 -5.41 15.10 -6.95
N LYS A 28 -5.53 16.38 -6.57
CA LYS A 28 -5.48 17.48 -7.53
C LYS A 28 -4.18 17.54 -8.33
N ASP A 29 -3.04 17.36 -7.66
CA ASP A 29 -1.73 17.42 -8.31
C ASP A 29 -1.40 16.10 -9.00
N LEU A 30 -1.80 14.97 -8.42
CA LEU A 30 -1.73 13.67 -9.07
C LEU A 30 -2.51 13.63 -10.40
N ASN A 31 -3.73 14.16 -10.43
CA ASN A 31 -4.53 14.27 -11.64
C ASN A 31 -3.81 15.11 -12.72
N LYS A 32 -3.09 16.18 -12.35
CA LYS A 32 -2.32 16.96 -13.33
C LYS A 32 -1.18 16.13 -13.93
N ILE A 33 -0.50 15.32 -13.12
CA ILE A 33 0.56 14.41 -13.57
C ILE A 33 -0.02 13.39 -14.54
N VAL A 34 -1.10 12.69 -14.16
CA VAL A 34 -1.75 11.69 -15.03
C VAL A 34 -2.18 12.28 -16.37
N LYS A 35 -2.79 13.48 -16.36
CA LYS A 35 -3.21 14.17 -17.59
C LYS A 35 -2.03 14.50 -18.50
N LYS A 36 -0.92 14.93 -17.91
CA LYS A 36 0.32 15.24 -18.65
C LYS A 36 0.95 13.98 -19.26
N GLU A 37 1.11 12.92 -18.47
CA GLU A 37 1.79 11.69 -18.90
C GLU A 37 0.94 10.88 -19.91
N SER A 38 -0.38 10.85 -19.70
CA SER A 38 -1.30 10.11 -20.58
C SER A 38 -1.72 10.89 -21.83
N GLY A 39 -1.67 12.23 -21.81
CA GLY A 39 -2.23 13.09 -22.85
C GLY A 39 -3.76 13.21 -22.84
N ASP A 40 -4.45 12.60 -21.87
CA ASP A 40 -5.91 12.65 -21.73
C ASP A 40 -6.33 13.58 -20.58
N LEU A 41 -6.97 14.70 -20.91
CA LEU A 41 -7.40 15.73 -19.95
C LEU A 41 -8.55 15.27 -19.04
N ASN A 42 -9.24 14.19 -19.39
CA ASN A 42 -10.33 13.62 -18.60
C ASN A 42 -9.85 12.52 -17.65
N ARG A 43 -8.58 12.13 -17.74
CA ARG A 43 -8.02 11.08 -16.91
C ARG A 43 -7.67 11.60 -15.53
N GLU A 44 -8.00 10.82 -14.52
CA GLU A 44 -7.72 11.11 -13.12
C GLU A 44 -6.96 9.95 -12.49
N ASP A 45 -6.17 10.26 -11.47
CA ASP A 45 -5.36 9.28 -10.78
C ASP A 45 -6.19 8.37 -9.86
N ALA A 46 -5.62 7.22 -9.51
CA ALA A 46 -6.18 6.33 -8.52
C ALA A 46 -6.14 6.97 -7.12
N VAL A 47 -7.27 6.93 -6.41
CA VAL A 47 -7.36 7.37 -5.00
C VAL A 47 -7.46 6.20 -4.02
N SER A 48 -7.55 4.98 -4.53
CA SER A 48 -7.60 3.74 -3.76
C SER A 48 -7.04 2.56 -4.55
N CYS A 49 -6.60 1.53 -3.83
CA CYS A 49 -6.24 0.23 -4.39
C CYS A 49 -6.97 -0.85 -3.58
N TRP A 50 -7.72 -1.70 -4.26
CA TRP A 50 -8.43 -2.82 -3.68
C TRP A 50 -7.60 -4.08 -3.79
N PHE A 51 -7.51 -4.88 -2.73
CA PHE A 51 -6.90 -6.20 -2.75
C PHE A 51 -7.90 -7.23 -2.26
N SER A 52 -7.96 -8.41 -2.87
CA SER A 52 -8.81 -9.47 -2.36
C SER A 52 -8.26 -9.97 -1.02
N ILE A 53 -9.16 -10.26 -0.08
CA ILE A 53 -8.77 -10.85 1.21
C ILE A 53 -8.08 -12.19 1.00
N GLU A 54 -8.54 -12.96 0.01
CA GLU A 54 -7.96 -14.27 -0.35
C GLU A 54 -6.50 -14.15 -0.80
N GLU A 55 -6.20 -13.26 -1.75
CA GLU A 55 -4.84 -13.10 -2.26
C GLU A 55 -3.92 -12.51 -1.20
N LEU A 56 -4.43 -11.59 -0.36
CA LEU A 56 -3.64 -11.03 0.74
C LEU A 56 -3.30 -12.12 1.78
N LYS A 57 -4.25 -13.01 2.10
CA LYS A 57 -3.97 -14.17 2.97
C LYS A 57 -2.98 -15.14 2.34
N ASN A 58 -3.12 -15.44 1.05
CA ASN A 58 -2.19 -16.29 0.33
C ASN A 58 -0.78 -15.70 0.35
N TYR A 59 -0.65 -14.39 0.13
CA TYR A 59 0.64 -13.70 0.17
C TYR A 59 1.27 -13.70 1.56
N ILE A 60 0.47 -13.49 2.63
CA ILE A 60 0.97 -13.61 4.00
C ILE A 60 1.46 -15.03 4.28
N ALA A 61 0.71 -16.07 3.89
CA ALA A 61 1.12 -17.45 4.07
C ALA A 61 2.41 -17.79 3.28
N TYR A 62 2.55 -17.26 2.07
CA TYR A 62 3.77 -17.37 1.28
C TYR A 62 4.97 -16.74 2.01
N ILE A 63 4.82 -15.53 2.55
CA ILE A 63 5.88 -14.85 3.32
C ILE A 63 6.24 -15.65 4.57
N GLU A 64 5.26 -16.11 5.34
CA GLU A 64 5.50 -16.89 6.56
C GLU A 64 6.24 -18.20 6.28
N ASN A 65 6.05 -18.79 5.09
CA ASN A 65 6.76 -20.01 4.66
C ASN A 65 8.20 -19.71 4.19
N GLU A 66 8.38 -18.72 3.32
CA GLU A 66 9.67 -18.43 2.69
C GLU A 66 10.61 -17.57 3.57
N ALA A 67 10.05 -16.77 4.48
CA ALA A 67 10.78 -15.92 5.42
C ALA A 67 10.16 -16.00 6.82
N PRO A 68 10.46 -17.05 7.61
CA PRO A 68 9.95 -17.23 8.97
C PRO A 68 10.31 -16.09 9.93
N GLU A 69 11.32 -15.28 9.60
CA GLU A 69 11.72 -14.09 10.35
C GLU A 69 10.90 -12.83 10.02
N ALA A 70 9.98 -12.90 9.06
CA ALA A 70 9.15 -11.78 8.67
C ALA A 70 8.28 -11.31 9.86
N ASN A 71 8.23 -9.99 10.05
CA ASN A 71 7.56 -9.35 11.17
C ASN A 71 6.43 -8.40 10.77
N GLY A 72 6.23 -8.18 9.46
CA GLY A 72 5.24 -7.23 8.98
C GLY A 72 5.22 -7.06 7.47
N LEU A 73 4.34 -6.16 7.03
CA LEU A 73 4.21 -5.70 5.66
C LEU A 73 4.40 -4.18 5.62
N ARG A 74 5.27 -3.70 4.74
CA ARG A 74 5.39 -2.29 4.37
C ARG A 74 4.60 -2.03 3.10
N VAL A 75 3.90 -0.91 3.05
CA VAL A 75 3.16 -0.46 1.87
C VAL A 75 3.95 0.66 1.20
N TYR A 76 4.33 0.45 -0.06
CA TYR A 76 4.96 1.47 -0.89
C TYR A 76 3.97 2.07 -1.87
N PHE A 77 4.08 3.37 -2.12
CA PHE A 77 3.44 4.02 -3.25
C PHE A 77 4.28 3.78 -4.51
N GLY A 78 3.62 3.47 -5.61
CA GLY A 78 4.23 3.32 -6.93
C GLY A 78 3.37 3.96 -8.00
N ALA A 79 3.89 3.99 -9.22
CA ALA A 79 3.14 4.42 -10.40
C ALA A 79 3.48 3.48 -11.56
N TYR A 80 2.48 3.15 -12.37
CA TYR A 80 2.71 2.39 -13.60
C TYR A 80 3.30 3.30 -14.68
N SER A 81 4.33 2.84 -15.36
CA SER A 81 4.89 3.56 -16.51
C SER A 81 3.89 3.67 -17.66
N ASN A 82 4.17 4.60 -18.57
CA ASN A 82 3.45 4.78 -19.82
C ASN A 82 3.55 3.55 -20.76
N ASP A 83 4.56 2.69 -20.59
CA ASP A 83 4.78 1.48 -21.39
C ASP A 83 4.30 0.20 -20.69
N THR A 84 3.51 0.32 -19.62
CA THR A 84 2.98 -0.86 -18.93
C THR A 84 2.10 -1.72 -19.85
N LYS A 85 2.27 -3.05 -19.76
CA LYS A 85 1.40 -4.01 -20.47
C LYS A 85 -0.07 -3.94 -20.01
N LYS A 86 -0.32 -3.38 -18.82
CA LYS A 86 -1.67 -3.21 -18.25
C LYS A 86 -2.24 -1.85 -18.66
N GLN A 87 -2.72 -1.74 -19.90
CA GLN A 87 -3.16 -0.45 -20.50
C GLN A 87 -4.13 0.35 -19.62
N HIS A 88 -5.08 -0.30 -18.94
CA HIS A 88 -6.02 0.38 -18.04
C HIS A 88 -5.37 1.01 -16.79
N LYS A 89 -4.17 0.57 -16.40
CA LYS A 89 -3.40 1.07 -15.24
C LYS A 89 -2.31 2.07 -15.61
N LYS A 90 -2.04 2.25 -16.90
CA LYS A 90 -0.98 3.09 -17.43
C LYS A 90 -0.98 4.49 -16.79
N ASP A 91 0.15 5.01 -16.37
CA ASP A 91 0.29 6.36 -15.76
C ASP A 91 -0.41 6.55 -14.41
N LEU A 92 -1.13 5.55 -13.89
CA LEU A 92 -1.85 5.66 -12.62
C LEU A 92 -0.98 5.22 -11.44
N SER A 93 -1.22 5.86 -10.30
CA SER A 93 -0.68 5.49 -9.01
C SER A 93 -1.20 4.14 -8.54
N THR A 94 -0.41 3.49 -7.71
CA THR A 94 -0.73 2.22 -7.07
C THR A 94 -0.02 2.11 -5.73
N VAL A 95 -0.33 1.05 -4.99
CA VAL A 95 0.46 0.64 -3.83
C VAL A 95 0.83 -0.83 -3.97
N PHE A 96 1.90 -1.24 -3.30
CA PHE A 96 2.28 -2.65 -3.22
C PHE A 96 2.84 -3.00 -1.85
N PHE A 97 2.65 -4.26 -1.45
CA PHE A 97 3.10 -4.78 -0.15
C PHE A 97 4.46 -5.44 -0.27
N VAL A 98 5.36 -5.16 0.67
CA VAL A 98 6.69 -5.76 0.78
C VAL A 98 6.86 -6.34 2.18
N PRO A 99 7.31 -7.59 2.35
CA PRO A 99 7.59 -8.16 3.66
C PRO A 99 8.74 -7.45 4.35
N THR A 100 8.66 -7.33 5.68
CA THR A 100 9.73 -6.76 6.51
C THR A 100 10.22 -7.77 7.54
N LYS A 101 11.46 -7.61 8.00
CA LYS A 101 12.04 -8.32 9.15
C LYS A 101 12.60 -7.33 10.15
N SER A 102 12.60 -7.70 11.43
CA SER A 102 13.16 -6.85 12.48
C SER A 102 14.62 -6.52 12.19
N ARG A 103 15.01 -5.25 12.37
CA ARG A 103 16.43 -4.88 12.29
C ARG A 103 17.16 -5.60 13.43
N LEU A 104 18.22 -6.35 13.10
CA LEU A 104 19.12 -6.87 14.12
C LEU A 104 19.65 -5.67 14.92
N LYS A 105 19.37 -5.63 16.22
CA LYS A 105 19.86 -4.57 17.11
C LYS A 105 21.40 -4.59 17.05
N SER A 106 22.02 -3.50 16.63
CA SER A 106 23.34 -3.18 17.14
C SER A 106 23.17 -2.97 18.64
N ILE A 107 23.84 -3.78 19.46
CA ILE A 107 23.82 -3.64 20.92
C ILE A 107 24.33 -2.23 21.24
N GLN A 108 23.45 -1.31 21.61
CA GLN A 108 23.85 -0.09 22.31
C GLN A 108 24.20 -0.50 23.74
N LYS A 109 25.33 0.01 24.24
CA LYS A 109 25.98 -0.38 25.51
C LYS A 109 25.13 -0.16 26.77
N ASP A 110 23.95 0.45 26.65
CA ASP A 110 23.20 0.99 27.79
C ASP A 110 21.83 0.31 28.04
N GLY A 111 21.60 -0.89 27.51
CA GLY A 111 20.54 -1.78 28.01
C GLY A 111 19.09 -1.35 27.74
N ILE A 112 18.86 -0.33 26.91
CA ILE A 112 17.51 0.05 26.46
C ILE A 112 17.19 -0.71 25.17
N GLU A 113 16.25 -1.64 25.27
CA GLU A 113 15.66 -2.31 24.13
C GLU A 113 14.62 -1.39 23.46
N ASP A 114 15.05 -0.54 22.53
CA ASP A 114 14.12 0.03 21.56
C ASP A 114 13.72 -1.09 20.57
N THR A 115 12.51 -1.62 20.73
CA THR A 115 11.83 -2.30 19.63
C THR A 115 11.19 -1.22 18.77
N GLU A 116 11.92 -0.71 17.77
CA GLU A 116 11.27 0.08 16.72
C GLU A 116 10.17 -0.79 16.09
N GLU A 117 8.90 -0.36 16.18
CA GLU A 117 7.83 -0.92 15.36
C GLU A 117 8.15 -0.56 13.90
N GLY A 118 8.88 -1.45 13.23
CA GLY A 118 9.37 -1.23 11.87
C GLY A 118 10.53 -2.17 11.53
N GLY A 119 10.33 -3.01 10.51
CA GLY A 119 11.38 -3.87 9.98
C GLY A 119 12.08 -3.28 8.76
N THR A 120 13.26 -3.82 8.42
CA THR A 120 13.89 -3.65 7.11
C THR A 120 13.18 -4.55 6.09
N ASP A 121 13.07 -4.09 4.85
CA ASP A 121 12.47 -4.89 3.77
C ASP A 121 13.25 -6.19 3.54
N ILE A 122 12.54 -7.27 3.26
CA ILE A 122 13.11 -8.54 2.79
C ILE A 122 13.12 -8.45 1.27
N THR A 123 14.28 -8.12 0.70
CA THR A 123 14.44 -7.86 -0.75
C THR A 123 14.57 -9.13 -1.59
N GLU A 124 14.70 -10.29 -0.95
CA GLU A 124 14.77 -11.59 -1.59
C GLU A 124 13.40 -12.15 -2.00
N LEU A 125 12.31 -11.57 -1.48
CA LEU A 125 10.93 -11.94 -1.81
C LEU A 125 10.25 -10.87 -2.67
N ASP A 126 9.40 -11.32 -3.59
CA ASP A 126 8.63 -10.44 -4.46
C ASP A 126 7.53 -9.67 -3.70
N GLY A 127 7.27 -8.44 -4.15
CA GLY A 127 6.17 -7.61 -3.65
C GLY A 127 4.81 -7.94 -4.27
N LEU A 128 3.73 -7.77 -3.50
CA LEU A 128 2.36 -7.96 -4.00
C LEU A 128 1.77 -6.65 -4.56
N ASN A 129 1.66 -6.58 -5.89
CA ASN A 129 1.00 -5.49 -6.64
C ASN A 129 -0.11 -6.02 -7.56
N ARG A 130 -1.07 -6.76 -6.98
CA ARG A 130 -2.25 -7.28 -7.69
C ARG A 130 -3.56 -6.63 -7.28
N GLY A 131 -3.51 -5.44 -6.68
CA GLY A 131 -4.71 -4.71 -6.38
C GLY A 131 -5.48 -4.28 -7.64
N THR A 132 -6.81 -4.31 -7.63
CA THR A 132 -7.64 -3.62 -8.63
C THR A 132 -7.81 -2.16 -8.21
N MET A 133 -7.99 -1.26 -9.16
CA MET A 133 -8.30 0.14 -8.84
C MET A 133 -9.81 0.24 -8.59
N GLY A 134 -10.25 1.32 -7.92
CA GLY A 134 -11.67 1.67 -7.91
C GLY A 134 -12.24 1.77 -9.32
N HIS A 135 -13.56 1.67 -9.45
CA HIS A 135 -14.27 1.87 -10.71
C HIS A 135 -15.23 3.07 -10.58
N PRO A 136 -14.90 4.26 -11.15
CA PRO A 136 -13.66 4.62 -11.85
C PRO A 136 -12.44 4.71 -10.91
N PRO A 137 -11.19 4.78 -11.40
CA PRO A 137 -10.00 4.88 -10.53
C PRO A 137 -10.05 6.03 -9.51
N SER A 138 -10.73 7.12 -9.84
CA SER A 138 -10.96 8.27 -8.96
C SER A 138 -12.12 8.11 -7.97
N ALA A 139 -12.77 6.94 -7.90
CA ALA A 139 -13.86 6.67 -6.98
C ALA A 139 -13.43 6.86 -5.52
N THR A 140 -14.11 7.76 -4.83
CA THR A 140 -13.78 8.22 -3.47
C THR A 140 -14.38 7.30 -2.41
N TYR A 141 -13.86 7.28 -1.19
CA TYR A 141 -14.47 6.52 -0.09
C TYR A 141 -15.75 7.18 0.46
N PRO A 142 -16.80 6.41 0.80
CA PRO A 142 -16.97 4.99 0.46
C PRO A 142 -17.35 4.80 -1.02
N GLN A 143 -17.01 3.63 -1.56
CA GLN A 143 -17.39 3.20 -2.92
C GLN A 143 -18.54 2.19 -2.86
#